data_AF-A0A967HJ04-F1
#
_entry.id   AF-A0A967HJ04-F1
#
_cell.length_a   1.000
_cell.length_b   1.000
_cell.length_c   1.000
_cell.angle_alpha   90.00
_cell.angle_beta   90.00
_cell.angle_gamma   90.00
#
_symmetry.space_group_name_H-M   'P 1'
#
loop_
_entity.id
_entity.type
_entity.pdbx_description
1 polymer ?
#
loop_
_entity_poly.entity_id
_entity_poly.type
_entity_poly.pdbx_seq_one_letter_code
_entity_poly.pdbx_strand_id
1 'polypeptide(L)'
;MDDPTGSQNLVLLPGDSMVVPEYNPVVLVRGAINAPDSVQVLYVEGAGLEYYIQQAGGYSRFADTDNVHIRYQNGEGATIDRVLLFKRKPSPLPGSVVTVPALREEDRINLPALLADLAQVAGSITAILLVVSRI
;
A
#
# COMPACT_ATOMS: atom_id res chain seq x y z
N MET A 1 30.99 7.18 8.77
CA MET A 1 30.66 7.32 7.34
C MET A 1 31.96 7.10 6.57
N ASP A 2 32.63 5.97 6.80
CA ASP A 2 34.08 5.84 6.52
C ASP A 2 34.43 4.56 5.75
N ASP A 3 33.46 3.97 5.04
CA ASP A 3 33.72 2.83 4.17
C ASP A 3 33.75 3.29 2.70
N PRO A 4 34.93 3.60 2.14
CA PRO A 4 35.07 3.96 0.73
C PRO A 4 34.75 2.79 -0.22
N THR A 5 34.57 1.57 0.28
CA THR A 5 34.19 0.38 -0.48
C THR A 5 32.72 -0.03 -0.28
N GLY A 6 31.97 0.72 0.52
CA GLY A 6 30.57 0.43 0.80
C GLY A 6 29.71 0.52 -0.46
N SER A 7 28.70 -0.36 -0.57
CA SER A 7 27.79 -0.44 -1.72
C SER A 7 26.97 0.83 -1.99
N GLN A 8 27.01 1.81 -1.08
CA GLN A 8 26.34 3.10 -1.17
C GLN A 8 27.28 4.23 -1.62
N ASN A 9 28.59 3.95 -1.80
CA ASN A 9 29.56 4.94 -2.28
C ASN A 9 29.41 5.13 -3.81
N LEU A 10 28.76 6.22 -4.20
CA LEU A 10 28.57 6.59 -5.60
C LEU A 10 29.79 7.36 -6.12
N VAL A 11 30.37 6.86 -7.22
CA VAL A 11 31.42 7.59 -7.97
C VAL A 11 30.75 8.63 -8.87
N LEU A 12 31.14 9.89 -8.72
CA LEU A 12 30.64 11.00 -9.55
C LEU A 12 31.57 11.26 -10.73
N LEU A 13 30.98 11.54 -11.89
CA LEU A 13 31.68 11.92 -13.12
C LEU A 13 31.60 13.43 -13.37
N PRO A 14 32.50 14.00 -14.19
CA PRO A 14 32.40 15.41 -14.57
C PRO A 14 31.07 15.70 -15.26
N GLY A 15 30.30 16.62 -14.68
CA GLY A 15 28.96 16.98 -15.15
C GLY A 15 27.82 16.48 -14.25
N ASP A 16 28.10 15.56 -13.31
CA ASP A 16 27.12 15.13 -12.33
C ASP A 16 26.85 16.23 -11.28
N SER A 17 25.61 16.28 -10.79
CA SER A 17 25.20 17.21 -9.73
C SER A 17 24.51 16.45 -8.60
N MET A 18 24.90 16.74 -7.37
CA MET A 18 24.23 16.25 -6.16
C MET A 18 23.37 17.36 -5.57
N VAL A 19 22.12 17.04 -5.25
CA VAL A 19 21.18 17.98 -4.61
C VAL A 19 20.84 17.44 -3.22
N VAL A 20 21.16 18.22 -2.19
CA VAL A 20 20.76 17.94 -0.81
C VAL A 20 19.56 18.82 -0.49
N PRO A 21 18.35 18.24 -0.32
CA PRO A 21 17.16 19.03 0.00
C PRO A 21 17.22 19.57 1.43
N GLU A 22 16.46 20.63 1.68
CA GLU A 22 16.25 21.14 3.04
C GLU A 22 15.47 20.12 3.89
N TYR A 23 15.76 20.09 5.19
CA TYR A 23 15.05 19.20 6.11
C TYR A 23 13.55 19.56 6.16
N ASN A 24 12.72 18.63 5.70
CA ASN A 24 11.27 18.76 5.75
C ASN A 24 10.70 17.95 6.93
N PRO A 25 10.21 18.61 8.01
CA PRO A 25 9.64 17.94 9.18
C PRO A 25 8.18 17.46 8.95
N VAL A 26 7.68 17.43 7.72
CA VAL A 26 6.28 17.12 7.41
C VAL A 26 6.16 15.76 6.73
N VAL A 27 5.16 14.99 7.13
CA VAL A 27 4.66 13.83 6.39
C VAL A 27 3.41 14.25 5.62
N LEU A 28 3.42 14.07 4.30
CA LEU A 28 2.27 14.34 3.44
C LEU A 28 1.43 13.08 3.29
N VAL A 29 0.17 13.13 3.69
CA VAL A 29 -0.80 12.04 3.51
C VAL A 29 -1.79 12.42 2.42
N ARG A 30 -2.02 11.56 1.43
CA ARG A 30 -2.93 11.87 0.30
C ARG A 30 -3.64 10.65 -0.27
N GLY A 31 -4.68 10.90 -1.06
CA GLY A 31 -5.42 9.87 -1.80
C GLY A 31 -6.79 9.58 -1.18
N ALA A 32 -7.15 8.31 -1.02
CA ALA A 32 -8.44 7.86 -0.50
C ALA A 32 -8.52 7.99 1.04
N ILE A 33 -8.36 9.21 1.54
CA ILE A 33 -8.54 9.61 2.94
C ILE A 33 -9.83 10.45 3.09
N ASN A 34 -10.32 10.64 4.31
CA ASN A 34 -11.55 11.42 4.55
C ASN A 34 -11.33 12.93 4.45
N ALA A 35 -10.11 13.42 4.70
CA ALA A 35 -9.77 14.81 4.46
C ALA A 35 -9.72 15.10 2.94
N PRO A 36 -10.06 16.34 2.52
CA PRO A 36 -10.02 16.72 1.11
C PRO A 36 -8.58 16.75 0.59
N ASP A 37 -8.34 16.08 -0.55
CA ASP A 37 -7.11 16.01 -1.33
C ASP A 37 -5.87 15.42 -0.61
N SER A 38 -5.33 16.14 0.38
CA SER A 38 -4.14 15.77 1.12
C SER A 38 -4.02 16.53 2.45
N VAL A 39 -3.30 15.95 3.41
CA VAL A 39 -3.04 16.53 4.73
C VAL A 39 -1.55 16.50 5.01
N GLN A 40 -1.04 17.63 5.48
CA GLN A 40 0.34 17.77 5.94
C GLN A 40 0.35 17.63 7.46
N VAL A 41 1.11 16.66 7.97
CA VAL A 41 1.19 16.35 9.39
C VAL A 41 2.64 16.50 9.84
N LEU A 42 2.88 17.19 10.95
CA LEU A 42 4.22 17.26 11.54
C LEU A 42 4.71 15.88 11.94
N TYR A 43 5.96 15.57 11.62
CA TYR A 43 6.60 14.32 11.99
C TYR A 43 6.68 14.20 13.51
N VAL A 44 6.29 13.03 14.01
CA VAL A 44 6.43 12.64 15.41
C VAL A 44 7.28 11.38 15.46
N GLU A 45 8.35 11.43 16.25
CA GLU A 45 9.26 10.31 16.40
C GLU A 45 8.53 9.08 16.97
N GLY A 46 8.74 7.93 16.33
CA GLY A 46 8.10 6.66 16.72
C GLY A 46 6.63 6.53 16.31
N ALA A 47 6.01 7.56 15.72
CA ALA A 47 4.65 7.45 15.22
C ALA A 47 4.57 6.51 14.00
N GLY A 48 3.68 5.54 14.05
CA GLY A 48 3.42 4.60 12.96
C GLY A 48 2.50 5.17 11.88
N LEU A 49 2.35 4.42 10.78
CA LEU A 49 1.51 4.77 9.63
C LEU A 49 0.07 5.18 10.02
N GLU A 50 -0.53 4.46 10.96
CA GLU A 50 -1.90 4.69 11.43
C GLU A 50 -2.09 6.10 12.02
N TYR A 51 -1.09 6.61 12.75
CA TYR A 51 -1.17 7.92 13.37
C TYR A 51 -1.40 9.00 12.31
N TYR A 52 -0.58 9.00 11.27
CA TYR A 52 -0.64 9.98 10.20
C TYR A 52 -1.95 9.89 9.40
N ILE A 53 -2.45 8.67 9.18
CA ILE A 53 -3.72 8.46 8.49
C ILE A 53 -4.90 8.95 9.35
N GLN A 54 -4.86 8.74 10.67
CA GLN A 54 -5.86 9.31 11.58
C GLN A 54 -5.84 10.84 11.61
N GLN A 55 -4.64 11.46 11.63
CA GLN A 55 -4.52 12.92 11.50
C GLN A 55 -5.11 13.44 10.18
N ALA A 56 -5.11 12.60 9.13
CA ALA A 56 -5.75 12.87 7.86
C ALA A 56 -7.27 12.56 7.82
N GLY A 57 -7.91 12.36 8.98
CA GLY A 57 -9.33 12.04 9.11
C GLY A 57 -9.67 10.56 8.94
N GLY A 58 -8.67 9.69 8.84
CA GLY A 58 -8.83 8.25 8.62
C GLY A 58 -9.02 7.88 7.14
N TYR A 59 -9.16 6.58 6.90
CA TYR A 59 -9.40 6.02 5.58
C TYR A 59 -10.79 6.39 5.04
N SER A 60 -10.87 6.71 3.75
CA SER A 60 -12.13 6.80 3.04
C SER A 60 -12.80 5.43 2.91
N ARG A 61 -14.12 5.42 2.70
CA ARG A 61 -14.90 4.20 2.44
C ARG A 61 -14.45 3.40 1.20
N PHE A 62 -13.69 4.04 0.32
CA PHE A 62 -13.16 3.44 -0.89
C PHE A 62 -11.65 3.23 -0.82
N ALA A 63 -11.03 3.35 0.35
CA ALA A 63 -9.60 3.17 0.50
C ALA A 63 -9.20 1.71 0.33
N ASP A 64 -8.14 1.48 -0.44
CA ASP A 64 -7.43 0.23 -0.45
C ASP A 64 -6.37 0.25 0.65
N THR A 65 -6.77 -0.23 1.82
CA THR A 65 -5.96 -0.23 3.04
C THR A 65 -4.81 -1.22 3.01
N ASP A 66 -4.80 -2.16 2.05
CA ASP A 66 -3.81 -3.22 1.98
C ASP A 66 -2.64 -2.82 1.07
N ASN A 67 -2.85 -1.87 0.16
CA ASN A 67 -1.84 -1.37 -0.78
C ASN A 67 -1.35 0.06 -0.49
N VAL A 68 -1.47 0.49 0.78
CA VAL A 68 -0.89 1.76 1.22
C VAL A 68 0.63 1.71 1.06
N HIS A 69 1.20 2.80 0.56
CA HIS A 69 2.64 2.90 0.34
C HIS A 69 3.17 4.28 0.74
N ILE A 70 4.45 4.28 1.08
CA ILE A 70 5.23 5.43 1.53
C ILE A 70 6.33 5.66 0.51
N ARG A 71 6.47 6.89 0.03
CA ARG A 71 7.64 7.35 -0.72
C ARG A 71 8.52 8.19 0.22
N TYR A 72 9.75 7.78 0.42
CA TYR A 72 10.73 8.52 1.22
C TYR A 72 11.42 9.62 0.40
N GLN A 73 12.05 10.59 1.07
CA GLN A 73 12.78 11.68 0.40
C GLN A 73 13.95 11.21 -0.47
N ASN A 74 14.58 10.09 -0.11
CA ASN A 74 15.64 9.45 -0.90
C ASN A 74 15.11 8.72 -2.15
N GLY A 75 13.79 8.76 -2.40
CA GLY A 75 13.13 8.11 -3.52
C GLY A 75 12.74 6.65 -3.28
N GLU A 76 13.15 6.05 -2.17
CA GLU A 76 12.80 4.68 -1.82
C GLU A 76 11.29 4.55 -1.54
N GLY A 77 10.71 3.42 -1.96
CA GLY A 77 9.33 3.09 -1.70
C GLY A 77 9.21 1.99 -0.66
N ALA A 78 8.32 2.15 0.30
CA ALA A 78 7.91 1.08 1.21
C ALA A 78 6.40 0.83 1.09
N THR A 79 6.00 -0.43 1.22
CA THR A 79 4.60 -0.85 1.20
C THR A 79 4.29 -1.71 2.41
N ILE A 80 3.01 -1.90 2.70
CA ILE A 80 2.57 -2.86 3.71
C ILE A 80 2.91 -4.27 3.21
N ASP A 81 3.68 -5.01 4.00
CA ASP A 81 4.03 -6.39 3.72
C ASP A 81 3.29 -7.35 4.66
N ARG A 82 2.90 -8.52 4.14
CA ARG A 82 2.24 -9.56 4.94
C ARG A 82 3.24 -10.66 5.23
N VAL A 83 3.49 -10.91 6.51
CA VAL A 83 4.30 -12.02 7.00
C VAL A 83 3.39 -12.98 7.76
N LEU A 84 3.12 -14.15 7.18
CA LEU A 84 2.11 -15.12 7.63
C LEU A 84 0.74 -14.43 7.86
N LEU A 85 0.37 -14.24 9.13
CA LEU A 85 -0.91 -13.70 9.60
C LEU A 85 -0.79 -12.24 10.05
N PHE A 86 0.42 -11.68 10.06
CA PHE A 86 0.67 -10.32 10.54
C PHE A 86 0.99 -9.39 9.37
N LYS A 87 0.35 -8.21 9.37
CA LYS A 87 0.70 -7.12 8.45
C LYS A 87 1.76 -6.27 9.12
N ARG A 88 2.94 -6.16 8.49
CA ARG A 88 3.96 -5.21 8.90
C ARG A 88 3.76 -3.93 8.10
N LYS A 89 3.73 -2.82 8.83
CA LYS A 89 3.45 -1.50 8.26
C LYS A 89 4.72 -0.68 8.36
N PRO A 90 5.21 -0.11 7.25
CA PRO A 90 6.38 0.74 7.29
C PRO A 90 6.06 2.03 8.05
N SER A 91 7.06 2.56 8.76
CA SER A 91 6.92 3.85 9.44
C SER A 91 7.28 5.00 8.49
N PRO A 92 6.48 6.07 8.43
CA PRO A 92 6.85 7.29 7.74
C PRO A 92 8.06 7.98 8.39
N LEU A 93 8.92 8.58 7.57
CA LEU A 93 10.04 9.44 7.99
C LEU A 93 9.75 10.92 7.63
N PRO A 94 10.50 11.89 8.15
CA PRO A 94 10.38 13.29 7.73
C PRO A 94 10.42 13.45 6.21
N GLY A 95 9.51 14.25 5.65
CA GLY A 95 9.32 14.48 4.20
C GLY A 95 8.78 13.29 3.42
N SER A 96 8.31 12.24 4.08
CA SER A 96 7.67 11.12 3.39
C SER A 96 6.31 11.50 2.83
N VAL A 97 5.94 10.85 1.72
CA VAL A 97 4.61 10.93 1.14
C VAL A 97 3.90 9.59 1.31
N VAL A 98 2.90 9.57 2.18
CA VAL A 98 1.98 8.45 2.36
C VAL A 98 0.86 8.57 1.34
N THR A 99 0.72 7.57 0.47
CA THR A 99 -0.34 7.52 -0.53
C THR A 99 -1.29 6.37 -0.22
N VAL A 100 -2.56 6.70 -0.06
CA VAL A 100 -3.65 5.75 0.15
C VAL A 100 -4.38 5.57 -1.18
N PRO A 101 -4.22 4.43 -1.89
CA PRO A 101 -4.95 4.18 -3.12
C PRO A 101 -6.45 3.97 -2.86
N ALA A 102 -7.26 4.17 -3.90
CA ALA A 102 -8.66 3.77 -3.89
C ALA A 102 -8.80 2.34 -4.42
N LEU A 103 -9.73 1.57 -3.86
CA LEU A 103 -10.11 0.25 -4.35
C LEU A 103 -10.56 0.35 -5.81
N ARG A 104 -10.06 -0.55 -6.66
CA ARG A 104 -10.58 -0.67 -8.02
C ARG A 104 -11.96 -1.33 -7.97
N GLU A 105 -12.80 -1.01 -8.95
CA GLU A 105 -14.14 -1.56 -9.03
C GLU A 105 -14.12 -3.07 -9.29
N GLU A 106 -13.07 -3.56 -9.97
CA GLU A 106 -12.75 -4.97 -10.23
C GLU A 106 -12.40 -5.77 -8.96
N ASP A 107 -11.85 -5.11 -7.93
CA ASP A 107 -11.45 -5.76 -6.66
C ASP A 107 -12.66 -6.02 -5.74
N ARG A 108 -13.86 -5.58 -6.12
CA ARG A 108 -15.07 -5.84 -5.35
C ARG A 108 -15.50 -7.28 -5.53
N ILE A 109 -15.73 -7.97 -4.42
CA ILE A 109 -16.28 -9.33 -4.42
C ILE A 109 -17.67 -9.30 -5.07
N ASN A 110 -17.75 -9.84 -6.28
CA ASN A 110 -19.01 -9.99 -7.02
C ASN A 110 -19.77 -11.20 -6.47
N LEU A 111 -20.48 -11.02 -5.36
CA LEU A 111 -21.22 -12.10 -4.69
C LEU A 111 -22.18 -12.86 -5.64
N PRO A 112 -22.90 -12.22 -6.58
CA PRO A 112 -23.70 -12.94 -7.56
C PRO A 112 -22.87 -13.82 -8.51
N ALA A 113 -21.71 -13.33 -8.96
CA ALA A 113 -20.81 -14.10 -9.82
C ALA A 113 -20.22 -15.30 -9.06
N LEU A 114 -19.81 -15.08 -7.81
CA LEU A 114 -19.29 -16.13 -6.92
C LEU A 114 -20.33 -17.23 -6.66
N LEU A 115 -21.60 -16.85 -6.45
CA LEU A 115 -22.71 -17.80 -6.31
C LEU A 115 -22.98 -18.57 -7.62
N ALA A 116 -22.90 -17.89 -8.77
CA ALA A 116 -23.07 -18.53 -10.07
C ALA A 116 -21.96 -19.56 -10.36
N ASP A 117 -20.71 -19.23 -10.05
CA ASP A 117 -19.57 -20.14 -10.21
C ASP A 117 -19.73 -21.40 -9.35
N LEU A 118 -20.11 -21.23 -8.07
CA LEU A 118 -20.38 -22.35 -7.18
C LEU A 118 -21.55 -23.22 -7.66
N ALA A 119 -22.61 -22.58 -8.17
CA ALA A 119 -23.76 -23.28 -8.74
C ALA A 119 -23.38 -24.07 -10.00
N GLN A 120 -22.50 -23.55 -10.85
CA GLN A 120 -22.01 -24.24 -12.05
C GLN A 120 -21.20 -25.49 -11.70
N VAL A 121 -20.32 -25.39 -10.70
CA VAL A 121 -19.55 -26.53 -10.19
C VAL A 121 -20.50 -27.58 -9.60
N ALA A 122 -21.44 -27.18 -8.76
CA ALA A 122 -22.43 -28.08 -8.17
C ALA A 122 -23.31 -28.74 -9.24
N GLY A 123 -23.73 -28.01 -10.26
CA GLY A 123 -24.52 -28.52 -11.38
C GLY A 123 -23.76 -29.58 -12.19
N SER A 124 -22.46 -29.37 -12.41
CA SER A 124 -21.60 -30.34 -13.10
C SER A 124 -21.46 -31.64 -12.32
N ILE A 125 -21.24 -31.56 -11.00
CA ILE A 125 -21.21 -32.74 -10.10
C ILE A 125 -22.57 -33.45 -10.12
N THR A 126 -23.66 -32.69 -10.06
CA THR A 126 -25.03 -33.24 -10.08
C THR A 126 -25.32 -33.99 -11.38
N ALA A 127 -24.92 -33.44 -12.53
CA ALA A 127 -25.09 -34.09 -13.83
C ALA A 127 -24.34 -35.42 -13.92
N ILE A 128 -23.09 -35.46 -13.40
CA ILE A 128 -22.30 -36.70 -13.34
C ILE A 128 -23.01 -37.76 -12.48
N LEU A 129 -23.47 -37.39 -11.28
CA LEU A 129 -24.21 -38.31 -10.40
C LEU A 129 -25.51 -38.83 -11.03
N LEU A 130 -26.22 -37.98 -11.76
CA LEU A 130 -27.46 -38.36 -12.43
C LEU A 130 -27.19 -39.35 -13.59
N VAL A 131 -26.09 -39.18 -14.33
CA VAL A 131 -25.67 -40.14 -15.37
C VAL A 131 -25.26 -41.47 -14.75
N VAL A 132 -24.47 -41.46 -13.68
CA VAL A 132 -24.02 -42.69 -13.00
C VAL A 132 -25.19 -43.46 -12.39
N SER A 133 -26.21 -42.79 -11.86
CA SER A 133 -27.40 -43.44 -11.29
C SER A 133 -28.39 -44.01 -12.33
N ARG A 134 -28.16 -43.78 -13.63
CA ARG A 134 -28.99 -44.26 -14.75
C ARG A 134 -28.39 -45.47 -15.49
N ILE A 135 -27.20 -45.91 -15.10
CA ILE A 135 -26.50 -47.12 -15.57
C ILE A 135 -26.72 -48.23 -14.53
#